data_AF-A0AAD7WQC9-F1
#
_entry.id   AF-A0AAD7WQC9-F1
#
_cell.length_a   1.000
_cell.length_b   1.000
_cell.length_c   1.000
_cell.angle_alpha   90.00
_cell.angle_beta   90.00
_cell.angle_gamma   90.00
#
_symmetry.space_group_name_H-M   'P 1'
#
loop_
_entity.id
_entity.type
_entity.pdbx_description
1 polymer ?
#
loop_
_entity_poly.entity_id
_entity_poly.type
_entity_poly.pdbx_seq_one_letter_code
_entity_poly.pdbx_strand_id
1 'polypeptide(L)'
;MSRLPIDHPEVHQQFMQGGFSVQLGSQNPSSQIPVDQIIEETVNRDTQTAGGTKGFSLKRAAVKRYYLTSEYRSNYLKQLRRMMGRGMSHLSHPDLQMPRITRDEADVQSIVKLLEDDWTNPFDPNESEFVSISTGTFPPPDVARDLLDAHKIGMEAYEGFKRDRLEDEKPKTQFHDKMTKKRLKTFSDIRKKPSASNPNKVILQADRKLFAHMVLVAESRHLQMSDVLSHPLGPLPWALANGDRKTNKAVVGSRDHPWAICYHH
;
A
#
# COMPACT_ATOMS: atom_id res chain seq x y z
N MET A 1 2.31 -15.80 34.25
CA MET A 1 1.49 -14.56 34.34
C MET A 1 0.24 -14.72 35.22
N SER A 2 -0.34 -15.91 35.35
CA SER A 2 -1.62 -16.12 36.09
C SER A 2 -1.57 -15.90 37.61
N ARG A 3 -0.39 -15.95 38.23
CA ARG A 3 -0.19 -15.69 39.68
C ARG A 3 0.34 -14.30 39.99
N LEU A 4 0.61 -13.49 38.96
CA LEU A 4 1.07 -12.10 39.09
C LEU A 4 0.19 -11.25 40.03
N PRO A 5 -1.16 -11.39 40.05
CA PRO A 5 -2.00 -10.64 40.99
C PRO A 5 -1.74 -10.98 42.46
N ILE A 6 -1.20 -12.16 42.75
CA ILE A 6 -1.01 -12.70 44.11
C ILE A 6 0.43 -12.48 44.55
N ASP A 7 1.40 -12.82 43.69
CA ASP A 7 2.82 -12.78 44.03
C ASP A 7 3.40 -11.35 43.93
N HIS A 8 2.86 -10.52 43.03
CA HIS A 8 3.31 -9.14 42.78
C HIS A 8 2.13 -8.19 42.45
N PRO A 9 1.27 -7.88 43.44
CA PRO A 9 0.02 -7.13 43.21
C PRO A 9 0.25 -5.73 42.63
N GLU A 10 1.33 -5.05 43.01
CA GLU A 10 1.69 -3.72 42.51
C GLU A 10 2.01 -3.72 41.00
N VAL A 11 2.79 -4.72 40.56
CA VAL A 11 3.13 -4.89 39.14
C VAL A 11 1.88 -5.21 38.34
N HIS A 12 1.01 -6.09 38.86
CA HIS A 12 -0.27 -6.40 38.25
C HIS A 12 -1.16 -5.15 38.11
N GLN A 13 -1.25 -4.34 39.16
CA GLN A 13 -2.01 -3.09 39.13
C GLN A 13 -1.48 -2.12 38.07
N GLN A 14 -0.15 -1.95 37.99
CA GLN A 14 0.48 -1.09 36.98
C GLN A 14 0.24 -1.59 35.55
N PHE A 15 0.24 -2.91 35.32
CA PHE A 15 -0.15 -3.48 34.03
C PHE A 15 -1.60 -3.18 33.67
N MET A 16 -2.52 -3.35 34.62
CA MET A 16 -3.94 -3.06 34.42
C MET A 16 -4.22 -1.57 34.16
N GLN A 17 -3.34 -0.69 34.63
CA GLN A 17 -3.37 0.76 34.36
C GLN A 17 -2.72 1.14 33.02
N GLY A 18 -2.25 0.18 32.21
CA GLY A 18 -1.62 0.44 30.91
C GLY A 18 -0.12 0.66 30.95
N GLY A 19 0.56 0.34 32.07
CA GLY A 19 2.00 0.53 32.27
C GLY A 19 2.93 -0.38 31.44
N PHE A 20 2.44 -0.99 30.36
CA PHE A 20 3.23 -1.77 29.41
C PHE A 20 3.76 -0.95 28.23
N SER A 21 3.30 0.30 28.10
CA SER A 21 3.73 1.24 27.07
C SER A 21 4.09 2.57 27.70
N VAL A 22 4.99 3.30 27.06
CA VAL A 22 5.54 4.53 27.63
C VAL A 22 5.41 5.64 26.59
N GLN A 23 5.20 6.87 27.06
CA GLN A 23 5.01 8.05 26.24
C GLN A 23 6.18 9.01 26.45
N LEU A 24 6.84 9.39 25.36
CA LEU A 24 8.05 10.20 25.41
C LEU A 24 7.78 11.72 25.48
N GLY A 25 6.63 12.18 25.00
CA GLY A 25 6.26 13.59 24.97
C GLY A 25 4.86 13.83 25.54
N SER A 26 4.64 14.97 26.20
CA SER A 26 3.35 15.29 26.84
C SER A 26 2.23 15.71 25.88
N GLN A 27 2.53 15.89 24.60
CA GLN A 27 1.59 16.53 23.65
C GLN A 27 0.69 15.55 22.90
N ASN A 28 1.10 14.29 22.73
CA ASN A 28 0.38 13.32 21.90
C ASN A 28 -0.04 12.09 22.74
N PRO A 29 -1.23 12.12 23.39
CA PRO A 29 -1.68 11.05 24.28
C PRO A 29 -1.86 9.69 23.60
N SER A 30 -1.99 9.63 22.28
CA SER A 30 -2.09 8.40 21.48
C SER A 30 -0.74 7.84 20.99
N SER A 31 0.40 8.41 21.42
CA SER A 31 1.74 8.04 20.91
C SER A 31 2.53 7.10 21.84
N GLN A 32 1.83 6.31 22.65
CA GLN A 32 2.48 5.32 23.51
C GLN A 32 3.16 4.24 22.65
N ILE A 33 4.42 3.95 22.95
CA ILE A 33 5.22 2.96 22.25
C ILE A 33 5.77 1.92 23.24
N PRO A 34 6.12 0.71 22.77
CA PRO A 34 6.72 -0.31 23.62
C PRO A 34 7.98 0.20 24.34
N VAL A 35 8.19 -0.27 25.58
CA VAL A 35 9.34 0.15 26.42
C VAL A 35 10.68 -0.06 25.73
N ASP A 36 10.84 -1.16 24.99
CA ASP A 36 12.08 -1.48 24.26
C ASP A 36 12.41 -0.41 23.20
N GLN A 37 11.41 0.01 22.44
CA GLN A 37 11.56 1.08 21.44
C GLN A 37 11.94 2.42 22.09
N ILE A 38 11.51 2.66 23.33
CA ILE A 38 11.88 3.88 24.06
C ILE A 38 13.33 3.83 24.53
N ILE A 39 13.80 2.68 24.98
CA ILE A 39 15.20 2.50 25.33
C ILE A 39 16.08 2.80 24.11
N GLU A 40 15.66 2.35 22.92
CA GLU A 40 16.33 2.68 21.66
C GLU A 40 16.35 4.19 21.38
N GLU A 41 15.19 4.85 21.43
CA GLU A 41 15.04 6.28 21.14
C GLU A 41 15.62 7.22 22.20
N THR A 42 16.01 6.71 23.37
CA THR A 42 16.55 7.52 24.47
C THR A 42 17.95 7.11 24.90
N VAL A 43 18.07 6.06 25.70
CA VAL A 43 19.33 5.66 26.34
C VAL A 43 20.31 5.17 25.30
N ASN A 44 19.87 4.33 24.36
CA ASN A 44 20.76 3.83 23.31
C ASN A 44 21.13 4.95 22.35
N ARG A 45 20.17 5.74 21.85
CA ARG A 45 20.48 6.88 20.98
C ARG A 45 21.52 7.84 21.58
N ASP A 46 21.47 8.07 22.88
CA ASP A 46 22.41 8.98 23.57
C ASP A 46 23.75 8.34 23.92
N THR A 47 23.80 7.03 24.11
CA THR A 47 25.02 6.35 24.58
C THR A 47 25.74 5.59 23.48
N GLN A 48 25.02 5.06 22.49
CA GLN A 48 25.54 4.20 21.43
C GLN A 48 26.63 4.91 20.63
N THR A 49 27.69 4.16 20.38
CA THR A 49 28.88 4.62 19.65
C THR A 49 28.95 3.93 18.29
N ALA A 50 29.63 4.58 17.33
CA ALA A 50 29.87 3.99 16.02
C ALA A 50 30.57 2.62 16.18
N GLY A 51 30.00 1.57 15.57
CA GLY A 51 30.49 0.19 15.71
C GLY A 51 29.96 -0.59 16.93
N GLY A 52 29.04 0.00 17.71
CA GLY A 52 28.42 -0.66 18.86
C GLY A 52 29.42 -1.03 19.97
N THR A 53 29.06 -1.98 20.83
CA THR A 53 29.94 -2.39 21.94
C THR A 53 31.24 -3.03 21.49
N LYS A 54 31.27 -3.66 20.30
CA LYS A 54 32.50 -4.16 19.67
C LYS A 54 33.45 -3.03 19.27
N GLY A 55 32.92 -1.91 18.77
CA GLY A 55 33.69 -0.71 18.45
C GLY A 55 34.19 0.04 19.68
N PHE A 56 33.48 -0.06 20.80
CA PHE A 56 33.86 0.57 22.07
C PHE A 56 34.94 -0.20 22.84
N SER A 57 34.72 -1.49 23.13
CA SER A 57 35.68 -2.30 23.88
C SER A 57 35.38 -3.79 23.80
N LEU A 58 36.41 -4.61 23.58
CA LEU A 58 36.30 -6.07 23.66
C LEU A 58 36.42 -6.62 25.10
N LYS A 59 36.77 -5.77 26.08
CA LYS A 59 36.95 -6.21 27.47
C LYS A 59 35.59 -6.34 28.17
N ARG A 60 35.22 -7.56 28.58
CA ARG A 60 33.93 -7.85 29.23
C ARG A 60 33.62 -6.95 30.43
N ALA A 61 34.61 -6.65 31.27
CA ALA A 61 34.42 -5.76 32.42
C ALA A 61 34.10 -4.31 32.01
N ALA A 62 34.71 -3.82 30.93
CA ALA A 62 34.43 -2.49 30.40
C ALA A 62 33.03 -2.42 29.78
N VAL A 63 32.64 -3.45 29.01
CA VAL A 63 31.28 -3.57 28.45
C VAL A 63 30.22 -3.64 29.55
N LYS A 64 30.45 -4.43 30.62
CA LYS A 64 29.53 -4.50 31.77
C LYS A 64 29.35 -3.13 32.43
N ARG A 65 30.44 -2.41 32.72
CA ARG A 65 30.36 -1.06 33.29
C ARG A 65 29.68 -0.06 32.36
N TYR A 66 29.90 -0.20 31.05
CA TYR A 66 29.27 0.65 30.05
C TYR A 66 27.74 0.56 30.09
N TYR A 67 27.18 -0.65 30.13
CA TYR A 67 25.74 -0.84 30.24
C TYR A 67 25.19 -0.41 31.60
N LEU A 68 25.87 -0.76 32.70
CA LEU A 68 25.47 -0.36 34.06
C LEU A 68 25.42 1.16 34.28
N THR A 69 26.18 1.93 33.51
CA THR A 69 26.25 3.39 33.63
C THR A 69 25.53 4.13 32.50
N SER A 70 24.90 3.41 31.58
CA SER A 70 24.28 3.97 30.37
C SER A 70 23.20 5.01 30.68
N GLU A 71 22.31 4.71 31.63
CA GLU A 71 21.25 5.62 32.07
C GLU A 71 21.80 6.94 32.62
N TYR A 72 22.77 6.88 33.53
CA TYR A 72 23.43 8.06 34.09
C TYR A 72 24.11 8.89 32.99
N ARG A 73 24.80 8.23 32.05
CA ARG A 73 25.46 8.90 30.93
C ARG A 73 24.47 9.61 30.01
N SER A 74 23.36 8.97 29.65
CA SER A 74 22.27 9.61 28.89
C SER A 74 21.70 10.81 29.65
N ASN A 75 21.48 10.68 30.97
CA ASN A 75 20.97 11.78 31.78
C ASN A 75 21.92 12.99 31.82
N TYR A 76 23.21 12.78 32.09
CA TYR A 76 24.21 13.84 32.06
C TYR A 76 24.28 14.52 30.68
N LEU A 77 24.26 13.73 29.61
CA LEU A 77 24.26 14.25 28.24
C LEU A 77 23.02 15.13 27.96
N LYS A 78 21.84 14.70 28.40
CA LYS A 78 20.59 15.48 28.28
C LYS A 78 20.67 16.79 29.05
N GLN A 79 21.22 16.79 30.26
CA GLN A 79 21.41 18.00 31.06
C GLN A 79 22.40 18.96 30.39
N LEU A 80 23.54 18.46 29.93
CA LEU A 80 24.53 19.26 29.19
C LEU A 80 23.93 19.88 27.92
N ARG A 81 23.17 19.10 27.14
CA ARG A 81 22.45 19.62 25.97
C ARG A 81 21.50 20.74 26.34
N ARG A 82 20.73 20.59 27.42
CA ARG A 82 19.83 21.65 27.93
C ARG A 82 20.61 22.91 28.32
N MET A 83 21.71 22.77 29.05
CA MET A 83 22.56 23.90 29.44
C MET A 83 23.15 24.63 28.24
N MET A 84 23.48 23.91 27.16
CA MET A 84 24.01 24.46 25.91
C MET A 84 22.93 25.04 24.98
N GLY A 85 21.68 25.18 25.44
CA GLY A 85 20.56 25.60 24.59
C GLY A 85 20.18 24.59 23.49
N ARG A 86 20.76 23.39 23.52
CA ARG A 86 20.48 22.25 22.64
C ARG A 86 19.54 21.23 23.30
N GLY A 87 18.74 21.69 24.27
CA GLY A 87 17.69 20.86 24.85
C GLY A 87 16.82 20.29 23.74
N MET A 88 16.31 19.06 23.92
CA MET A 88 15.45 18.43 22.93
C MET A 88 14.20 19.31 22.70
N SER A 89 14.26 20.14 21.67
CA SER A 89 13.13 20.92 21.17
C SER A 89 12.16 19.91 20.58
N HIS A 90 11.05 19.65 21.27
CA HIS A 90 9.94 18.78 20.89
C HIS A 90 10.35 17.49 20.16
N LEU A 91 10.14 16.35 20.81
CA LEU A 91 10.01 15.06 20.11
C LEU A 91 8.77 15.11 19.21
N SER A 92 8.82 15.92 18.15
CA SER A 92 7.84 15.92 17.09
C SER A 92 8.10 14.66 16.29
N HIS A 93 7.05 13.85 16.13
CA HIS A 93 7.10 12.68 15.29
C HIS A 93 7.64 13.08 13.90
N PRO A 94 8.54 12.30 13.27
CA PRO A 94 9.09 12.64 11.95
C PRO A 94 8.02 12.97 10.91
N ASP A 95 6.86 12.32 11.00
CA ASP A 95 5.74 12.58 10.10
C ASP A 95 5.02 13.91 10.36
N LEU A 96 5.17 14.50 11.54
CA LEU A 96 4.63 15.83 11.90
C LEU A 96 5.61 16.96 11.56
N GLN A 97 6.70 16.67 10.84
CA GLN A 97 7.61 17.70 10.38
C GLN A 97 7.05 18.40 9.14
N MET A 98 7.20 19.72 9.10
CA MET A 98 6.74 20.56 7.98
C MET A 98 7.12 20.01 6.59
N PRO A 99 8.36 19.56 6.32
CA PRO A 99 8.71 19.03 5.01
C PRO A 99 7.91 17.79 4.61
N ARG A 100 7.53 16.96 5.59
CA ARG A 100 6.73 15.76 5.34
C ARG A 100 5.29 16.13 5.02
N ILE A 101 4.70 17.00 5.84
CA ILE A 101 3.34 17.53 5.65
C ILE A 101 3.22 18.18 4.28
N THR A 102 4.15 19.06 3.90
CA THR A 102 4.13 19.73 2.60
C THR A 102 4.23 18.75 1.43
N ARG A 103 5.02 17.68 1.56
CA ARG A 103 5.10 16.64 0.52
C ARG A 103 3.78 15.87 0.40
N ASP A 104 3.24 15.41 1.53
CA ASP A 104 1.99 14.63 1.52
C ASP A 104 0.83 15.49 0.98
N GLU A 105 0.77 16.79 1.32
CA GLU A 105 -0.19 17.74 0.73
C GLU A 105 -0.01 17.90 -0.79
N ALA A 106 1.23 18.03 -1.26
CA ALA A 106 1.51 18.14 -2.70
C ALA A 106 1.13 16.85 -3.46
N ASP A 107 1.40 15.68 -2.87
CA ASP A 107 1.03 14.39 -3.45
C ASP A 107 -0.51 14.23 -3.53
N VAL A 108 -1.23 14.61 -2.46
CA VAL A 108 -2.69 14.62 -2.45
C VAL A 108 -3.24 15.57 -3.51
N GLN A 109 -2.72 16.80 -3.60
CA GLN A 109 -3.12 17.76 -4.63
C GLN A 109 -2.87 17.23 -6.04
N SER A 110 -1.77 16.51 -6.26
CA SER A 110 -1.48 15.89 -7.56
C SER A 110 -2.53 14.84 -7.93
N ILE A 111 -3.01 14.05 -6.96
CA ILE A 111 -4.06 13.04 -7.20
C ILE A 111 -5.39 13.72 -7.48
N VAL A 112 -5.76 14.72 -6.68
CA VAL A 112 -7.01 15.48 -6.87
C VAL A 112 -7.03 16.13 -8.25
N LYS A 113 -5.94 16.81 -8.63
CA LYS A 113 -5.81 17.43 -9.95
C LYS A 113 -5.98 16.42 -11.08
N LEU A 114 -5.36 15.24 -10.97
CA LEU A 114 -5.49 14.19 -11.97
C LEU A 114 -6.92 13.64 -12.07
N LEU A 115 -7.64 13.55 -10.95
CA LEU A 115 -9.05 13.13 -10.93
C LEU A 115 -10.00 14.20 -11.47
N GLU A 116 -9.70 15.49 -11.30
CA GLU A 116 -10.55 16.59 -11.76
C GLU A 116 -10.29 17.01 -13.21
N ASP A 117 -9.03 17.03 -13.64
CA ASP A 117 -8.63 17.58 -14.95
C ASP A 117 -8.47 16.50 -16.03
N ASP A 118 -7.88 15.34 -15.70
CA ASP A 118 -7.41 14.37 -16.70
C ASP A 118 -8.27 13.10 -16.76
N TRP A 119 -8.86 12.68 -15.63
CA TRP A 119 -9.60 11.43 -15.50
C TRP A 119 -11.09 11.67 -15.28
N THR A 120 -11.89 10.63 -15.56
CA THR A 120 -13.30 10.60 -15.14
C THR A 120 -13.36 10.51 -13.63
N ASN A 121 -13.96 11.51 -12.98
CA ASN A 121 -14.03 11.58 -11.52
C ASN A 121 -15.18 10.71 -11.01
N PRO A 122 -14.91 9.53 -10.41
CA PRO A 122 -15.98 8.63 -9.96
C PRO A 122 -16.76 9.19 -8.75
N PHE A 123 -16.35 10.33 -8.21
CA PHE A 123 -16.97 11.00 -7.07
C PHE A 123 -17.68 12.30 -7.44
N ASP A 124 -17.69 12.72 -8.72
CA ASP A 124 -18.43 13.91 -9.12
C ASP A 124 -19.94 13.61 -9.07
N PRO A 125 -20.73 14.29 -8.21
CA PRO A 125 -22.17 14.07 -8.12
C PRO A 125 -22.93 14.52 -9.37
N ASN A 126 -22.31 15.29 -10.26
CA ASN A 126 -22.91 15.78 -11.50
C ASN A 126 -22.64 14.86 -12.69
N GLU A 127 -21.68 13.94 -12.60
CA GLU A 127 -21.46 12.94 -13.65
C GLU A 127 -22.63 11.96 -13.67
N SER A 128 -23.39 12.02 -14.77
CA SER A 128 -24.63 11.27 -14.94
C SER A 128 -24.43 9.87 -15.53
N GLU A 129 -23.21 9.56 -15.96
CA GLU A 129 -22.92 8.39 -16.79
C GLU A 129 -22.27 7.27 -15.97
N PHE A 130 -22.87 6.08 -16.03
CA PHE A 130 -22.37 4.91 -15.32
C PHE A 130 -21.06 4.41 -15.95
N VAL A 131 -19.94 4.52 -15.24
CA VAL A 131 -18.58 4.20 -15.74
C VAL A 131 -17.92 3.05 -14.97
N SER A 132 -17.13 2.25 -15.67
CA SER A 132 -16.21 1.32 -15.00
C SER A 132 -14.95 2.03 -14.51
N ILE A 133 -14.73 2.08 -13.19
CA ILE A 133 -13.52 2.64 -12.57
C ILE A 133 -12.24 1.97 -13.08
N SER A 134 -12.30 0.67 -13.38
CA SER A 134 -11.11 -0.11 -13.78
C SER A 134 -10.65 0.13 -15.22
N THR A 135 -11.55 0.54 -16.11
CA THR A 135 -11.26 0.68 -17.54
C THR A 135 -11.56 2.07 -18.09
N GLY A 136 -12.22 2.94 -17.34
CA GLY A 136 -12.68 4.25 -17.80
C GLY A 136 -13.69 4.16 -18.96
N THR A 137 -14.28 2.99 -19.19
CA THR A 137 -15.17 2.76 -20.34
C THR A 137 -16.63 2.82 -19.94
N PHE A 138 -17.42 3.50 -20.75
CA PHE A 138 -18.87 3.50 -20.69
C PHE A 138 -19.44 2.16 -21.19
N PRO A 139 -20.36 1.52 -20.45
CA PRO A 139 -21.04 0.33 -20.90
C PRO A 139 -22.09 0.68 -21.97
N PRO A 140 -22.32 -0.22 -22.93
CA PRO A 140 -23.45 -0.12 -23.84
C PRO A 140 -24.80 0.00 -23.08
N PRO A 141 -25.84 0.63 -23.68
CA PRO A 141 -27.09 0.93 -23.00
C PRO A 141 -27.82 -0.29 -22.42
N ASP A 142 -27.68 -1.47 -23.03
CA ASP A 142 -28.25 -2.71 -22.55
C ASP A 142 -27.55 -3.24 -21.30
N VAL A 143 -26.21 -3.17 -21.26
CA VAL A 143 -25.41 -3.53 -20.09
C VAL A 143 -25.63 -2.54 -18.94
N ALA A 144 -25.74 -1.24 -19.25
CA ALA A 144 -26.00 -0.20 -18.26
C ALA A 144 -27.34 -0.41 -17.55
N ARG A 145 -28.42 -0.67 -18.31
CA ARG A 145 -29.75 -0.98 -17.74
C ARG A 145 -29.72 -2.22 -16.86
N ASP A 146 -29.12 -3.31 -17.36
CA ASP A 146 -29.05 -4.57 -16.60
C ASP A 146 -28.30 -4.41 -15.27
N LEU A 147 -27.27 -3.55 -15.21
CA LEU A 147 -26.51 -3.27 -14.00
C LEU A 147 -27.23 -2.32 -13.04
N LEU A 148 -27.84 -1.25 -13.55
CA LEU A 148 -28.59 -0.28 -12.73
C LEU A 148 -29.88 -0.89 -12.16
N ASP A 149 -30.60 -1.67 -12.95
CA ASP A 149 -31.87 -2.29 -12.56
C ASP A 149 -31.68 -3.67 -11.91
N ALA A 150 -30.46 -4.17 -11.76
CA ALA A 150 -30.18 -5.51 -11.21
C ALA A 150 -30.89 -5.77 -9.88
N HIS A 151 -30.86 -4.79 -8.98
CA HIS A 151 -31.55 -4.88 -7.69
C HIS A 151 -33.07 -4.98 -7.86
N LYS A 152 -33.66 -4.12 -8.70
CA LYS A 152 -35.10 -4.11 -8.99
C LYS A 152 -35.56 -5.43 -9.61
N ILE A 153 -34.83 -5.93 -10.61
CA ILE A 153 -35.10 -7.20 -11.27
C ILE A 153 -35.00 -8.37 -10.28
N GLY A 154 -34.02 -8.31 -9.37
CA GLY A 154 -33.85 -9.28 -8.29
C GLY A 154 -35.02 -9.26 -7.30
N MET A 155 -35.47 -8.07 -6.92
CA MET A 155 -36.64 -7.89 -6.04
C MET A 155 -37.93 -8.40 -6.68
N GLU A 156 -38.19 -8.07 -7.94
CA GLU A 156 -39.36 -8.58 -8.67
C GLU A 156 -39.33 -10.12 -8.76
N ALA A 157 -38.15 -10.71 -8.99
CA ALA A 157 -37.99 -12.16 -9.01
C ALA A 157 -38.22 -12.79 -7.63
N TYR A 158 -37.75 -12.13 -6.56
CA TYR A 158 -37.98 -12.56 -5.18
C TYR A 158 -39.45 -12.49 -4.79
N GLU A 159 -40.14 -11.38 -5.09
CA GLU A 159 -41.56 -11.23 -4.82
C GLU A 159 -42.41 -12.25 -5.59
N GLY A 160 -42.04 -12.53 -6.84
CA GLY A 160 -42.66 -13.61 -7.63
C GLY A 160 -42.50 -14.97 -6.96
N PHE A 161 -41.28 -15.30 -6.50
CA PHE A 161 -41.01 -16.53 -5.77
C PHE A 161 -41.83 -16.63 -4.48
N LYS A 162 -41.89 -15.55 -3.69
CA LYS A 162 -42.62 -15.49 -2.43
C LYS A 162 -44.11 -15.75 -2.64
N ARG A 163 -44.71 -15.07 -3.62
CA ARG A 163 -46.13 -15.25 -3.97
C ARG A 163 -46.42 -16.67 -4.47
N ASP A 164 -45.68 -17.13 -5.47
CA ASP A 164 -46.02 -18.37 -6.18
C ASP A 164 -45.69 -19.66 -5.40
N ARG A 165 -44.82 -19.59 -4.37
CA ARG A 165 -44.34 -20.77 -3.63
C ARG A 165 -44.54 -20.75 -2.12
N LEU A 166 -44.71 -19.58 -1.49
CA LEU A 166 -44.77 -19.47 -0.03
C LEU A 166 -46.11 -18.94 0.49
N GLU A 167 -46.72 -17.95 -0.18
CA GLU A 167 -47.86 -17.22 0.35
C GLU A 167 -49.23 -17.73 -0.15
N ASP A 168 -49.31 -18.26 -1.37
CA ASP A 168 -50.57 -18.81 -1.91
C ASP A 168 -50.98 -20.08 -1.13
N GLU A 169 -52.24 -20.17 -0.67
CA GLU A 169 -52.81 -21.33 0.06
C GLU A 169 -52.62 -22.67 -0.70
N LYS A 170 -52.57 -22.59 -2.03
CA LYS A 170 -52.10 -23.67 -2.90
C LYS A 170 -50.94 -23.14 -3.75
N PRO A 171 -49.69 -23.60 -3.52
CA PRO A 171 -48.56 -23.13 -4.29
C PRO A 171 -48.71 -23.52 -5.76
N LYS A 172 -48.51 -22.56 -6.68
CA LYS A 172 -48.62 -22.77 -8.14
C LYS A 172 -47.49 -23.64 -8.69
N THR A 173 -46.34 -23.61 -8.02
CA THR A 173 -45.16 -24.42 -8.35
C THR A 173 -44.58 -25.02 -7.07
N GLN A 174 -43.93 -26.18 -7.16
CA GLN A 174 -43.34 -26.79 -5.97
C GLN A 174 -42.16 -25.97 -5.48
N PHE A 175 -41.94 -25.99 -4.16
CA PHE A 175 -40.85 -25.25 -3.54
C PHE A 175 -39.47 -25.56 -4.16
N HIS A 176 -39.23 -26.83 -4.52
CA HIS A 176 -37.95 -27.30 -5.06
C HIS A 176 -37.83 -27.23 -6.60
N ASP A 177 -38.83 -26.71 -7.30
CA ASP A 177 -38.77 -26.59 -8.75
C ASP A 177 -37.67 -25.61 -9.20
N LYS A 178 -37.04 -25.90 -10.33
CA LYS A 178 -35.95 -25.07 -10.87
C LYS A 178 -36.44 -23.65 -11.13
N MET A 179 -35.65 -22.67 -10.69
CA MET A 179 -35.90 -21.25 -10.95
C MET A 179 -35.10 -20.77 -12.16
N THR A 180 -35.75 -20.01 -13.04
CA THR A 180 -35.10 -19.45 -14.23
C THR A 180 -34.12 -18.37 -13.80
N LYS A 181 -32.83 -18.53 -14.15
CA LYS A 181 -31.81 -17.50 -13.92
C LYS A 181 -32.06 -16.31 -14.84
N LYS A 182 -32.19 -15.11 -14.27
CA LYS A 182 -32.16 -13.85 -15.03
C LYS A 182 -30.72 -13.62 -15.50
N ARG A 183 -30.47 -13.81 -16.80
CA ARG A 183 -29.13 -13.66 -17.41
C ARG A 183 -28.85 -12.19 -17.72
N LEU A 184 -28.64 -11.39 -16.68
CA LEU A 184 -28.27 -9.99 -16.80
C LEU A 184 -26.87 -9.85 -17.39
N LYS A 185 -26.69 -8.89 -18.29
CA LYS A 185 -25.40 -8.56 -18.88
C LYS A 185 -24.55 -7.75 -17.91
N THR A 186 -23.24 -7.93 -18.02
CA THR A 186 -22.22 -7.29 -17.19
C THR A 186 -21.10 -6.73 -18.05
N PHE A 187 -20.15 -6.00 -17.46
CA PHE A 187 -18.92 -5.58 -18.16
C PHE A 187 -18.12 -6.74 -18.77
N SER A 188 -18.31 -7.97 -18.29
CA SER A 188 -17.68 -9.16 -18.87
C SER A 188 -18.22 -9.49 -20.27
N ASP A 189 -19.47 -9.13 -20.55
CA ASP A 189 -20.16 -9.39 -21.81
C ASP A 189 -19.78 -8.38 -22.90
N ILE A 190 -19.23 -7.23 -22.52
CA ILE A 190 -18.69 -6.21 -23.44
C ILE A 190 -17.41 -6.72 -24.11
N ARG A 191 -16.60 -7.50 -23.39
CA ARG A 191 -15.37 -8.07 -23.94
C ARG A 191 -15.74 -9.23 -24.87
N LYS A 192 -15.78 -8.96 -26.17
CA LYS A 192 -15.60 -10.03 -27.16
C LYS A 192 -14.27 -10.71 -26.85
N LYS A 193 -14.31 -11.91 -26.27
CA LYS A 193 -13.15 -12.81 -26.34
C LYS A 193 -12.85 -12.94 -27.84
N PRO A 194 -11.69 -12.54 -28.35
CA PRO A 194 -11.32 -13.01 -29.67
C PRO A 194 -11.38 -14.53 -29.59
N SER A 195 -12.22 -15.15 -30.43
CA SER A 195 -12.20 -16.59 -30.60
C SER A 195 -10.81 -16.90 -31.16
N ALA A 196 -9.89 -17.24 -30.26
CA ALA A 196 -8.59 -17.69 -30.64
C ALA A 196 -8.78 -19.07 -31.25
N SER A 197 -9.05 -19.11 -32.56
CA SER A 197 -9.02 -20.32 -33.37
C SER A 197 -7.60 -20.88 -33.52
N ASN A 198 -6.57 -20.20 -32.99
CA ASN A 198 -5.19 -20.58 -33.14
C ASN A 198 -4.57 -20.95 -31.78
N PRO A 199 -4.10 -22.20 -31.59
CA PRO A 199 -3.43 -22.63 -30.36
C PRO A 199 -2.05 -21.97 -30.15
N ASN A 200 -1.49 -21.32 -31.17
CA ASN A 200 -0.23 -20.58 -31.08
C ASN A 200 -0.48 -19.11 -30.72
N LYS A 201 -1.05 -18.84 -29.54
CA LYS A 201 -0.87 -17.54 -28.90
C LYS A 201 0.58 -17.45 -28.44
N VAL A 202 1.45 -17.02 -29.35
CA VAL A 202 2.78 -16.55 -28.97
C VAL A 202 2.55 -15.26 -28.20
N ILE A 203 2.49 -15.36 -26.87
CA ILE A 203 2.74 -14.20 -26.03
C ILE A 203 4.14 -13.75 -26.44
N LEU A 204 4.23 -12.60 -27.12
CA LEU A 204 5.51 -11.98 -27.45
C LEU A 204 6.18 -11.64 -26.12
N GLN A 205 7.03 -12.55 -25.65
CA GLN A 205 7.92 -12.26 -24.56
C GLN A 205 8.89 -11.20 -25.05
N ALA A 206 8.96 -10.09 -24.32
CA ALA A 206 9.88 -9.01 -24.59
C ALA A 206 11.30 -9.48 -24.23
N ASP A 207 11.88 -10.29 -25.12
CA ASP A 207 13.25 -10.77 -25.07
C ASP A 207 14.16 -9.86 -25.90
N ARG A 208 15.45 -9.83 -25.59
CA ARG A 208 16.50 -9.09 -26.32
C ARG A 208 16.45 -9.37 -27.83
N LYS A 209 16.06 -10.59 -28.23
CA LYS A 209 15.89 -10.97 -29.64
C LYS A 209 14.75 -10.21 -30.32
N LEU A 210 13.63 -10.00 -29.62
CA LEU A 210 12.50 -9.24 -30.14
C LEU A 210 12.89 -7.77 -30.34
N PHE A 211 13.60 -7.19 -29.38
CA PHE A 211 14.11 -5.82 -29.50
C PHE A 211 15.10 -5.67 -30.66
N ALA A 212 16.02 -6.63 -30.82
CA ALA A 212 16.95 -6.64 -31.95
C ALA A 212 16.23 -6.72 -33.31
N HIS A 213 15.19 -7.55 -33.42
CA HIS A 213 14.36 -7.61 -34.62
C HIS A 213 13.60 -6.31 -34.88
N MET A 214 13.11 -5.62 -33.85
CA MET A 214 12.45 -4.33 -34.02
C MET A 214 13.39 -3.26 -34.57
N VAL A 215 14.63 -3.20 -34.07
CA VAL A 215 15.65 -2.27 -34.61
C VAL A 215 15.93 -2.57 -36.07
N LEU A 216 16.12 -3.86 -36.42
CA LEU A 216 16.31 -4.30 -37.81
C LEU A 216 15.13 -3.94 -38.72
N VAL A 217 13.90 -4.13 -38.25
CA VAL A 217 12.69 -3.80 -39.02
C VAL A 217 12.55 -2.29 -39.17
N ALA A 218 12.80 -1.51 -38.11
CA ALA A 218 12.75 -0.07 -38.15
C ALA A 218 13.77 0.50 -39.15
N GLU A 219 14.99 -0.04 -39.17
CA GLU A 219 16.03 0.31 -40.14
C GLU A 219 15.61 -0.07 -41.56
N SER A 220 15.10 -1.28 -41.77
CA SER A 220 14.66 -1.75 -43.11
C SER A 220 13.47 -0.99 -43.69
N ARG A 221 12.63 -0.40 -42.83
CA ARG A 221 11.40 0.32 -43.21
C ARG A 221 11.51 1.83 -43.04
N HIS A 222 12.70 2.35 -42.72
CA HIS A 222 12.94 3.77 -42.42
C HIS A 222 11.97 4.36 -41.38
N LEU A 223 11.62 3.57 -40.35
CA LEU A 223 10.77 4.02 -39.26
C LEU A 223 11.61 4.76 -38.22
N GLN A 224 11.06 5.83 -37.65
CA GLN A 224 11.68 6.51 -36.52
C GLN A 224 11.56 5.65 -35.26
N MET A 225 12.70 5.38 -34.61
CA MET A 225 12.72 4.49 -33.45
C MET A 225 12.01 5.08 -32.23
N SER A 226 11.98 6.41 -32.11
CA SER A 226 11.21 7.14 -31.11
C SER A 226 9.72 6.79 -31.17
N ASP A 227 9.16 6.73 -32.38
CA ASP A 227 7.72 6.49 -32.58
C ASP A 227 7.37 5.03 -32.29
N VAL A 228 8.23 4.11 -32.71
CA VAL A 228 8.03 2.67 -32.48
C VAL A 228 8.13 2.31 -30.98
N LEU A 229 8.95 3.02 -30.20
CA LEU A 229 9.06 2.83 -28.75
C LEU A 229 8.03 3.64 -27.94
N SER A 230 7.27 4.55 -28.59
CA SER A 230 6.21 5.33 -27.93
C SER A 230 4.96 4.50 -27.60
N HIS A 231 4.82 3.32 -28.21
CA HIS A 231 3.68 2.43 -28.01
C HIS A 231 4.06 1.19 -27.18
N PRO A 232 3.20 0.75 -26.24
CA PRO A 232 3.50 -0.38 -25.37
C PRO A 232 3.61 -1.68 -26.20
N LEU A 233 4.75 -2.36 -26.09
CA LEU A 233 5.07 -3.60 -26.83
C LEU A 233 4.39 -4.85 -26.28
N GLY A 234 3.66 -4.72 -25.17
CA GLY A 234 2.93 -5.79 -24.51
C GLY A 234 1.52 -5.34 -24.13
N PRO A 235 0.66 -6.28 -23.71
CA PRO A 235 -0.71 -5.99 -23.31
C PRO A 235 -0.82 -5.09 -22.06
N LEU A 236 0.28 -4.91 -21.31
CA LEU A 236 0.41 -3.92 -20.25
C LEU A 236 1.66 -3.05 -20.48
N PRO A 237 1.59 -1.75 -20.15
CA PRO A 237 2.77 -0.89 -20.00
C PRO A 237 3.77 -1.48 -19.00
N TRP A 238 5.06 -1.41 -19.28
CA TRP A 238 6.11 -1.95 -18.40
C TRP A 238 6.16 -1.28 -17.02
N ALA A 239 5.74 -0.02 -16.90
CA ALA A 239 5.58 0.65 -15.62
C ALA A 239 4.59 -0.07 -14.68
N LEU A 240 3.66 -0.85 -15.26
CA LEU A 240 2.64 -1.62 -14.55
C LEU A 240 2.95 -3.13 -14.52
N ALA A 241 3.94 -3.58 -15.30
CA ALA A 241 4.36 -4.97 -15.35
C ALA A 241 5.37 -5.27 -14.22
N ASN A 242 4.89 -5.34 -12.98
CA ASN A 242 5.65 -6.04 -11.93
C ASN A 242 5.63 -7.54 -12.24
N GLY A 243 6.55 -7.99 -13.09
CA GLY A 243 6.82 -9.42 -13.27
C GLY A 243 7.34 -9.99 -11.95
N ASP A 244 6.59 -10.94 -11.38
CA ASP A 244 6.91 -11.79 -10.23
C ASP A 244 8.35 -11.67 -9.71
N ARG A 245 8.60 -10.67 -8.88
CA ARG A 245 9.78 -10.62 -8.01
C ARG A 245 9.35 -11.12 -6.64
N LYS A 246 9.58 -12.41 -6.38
CA LYS A 246 9.83 -12.85 -5.00
C LYS A 246 10.95 -11.97 -4.45
N THR A 247 10.59 -11.03 -3.58
CA THR A 247 11.53 -10.15 -2.91
C THR A 247 12.24 -10.94 -1.81
N ASN A 248 13.34 -11.62 -2.17
CA ASN A 248 14.33 -11.99 -1.17
C ASN A 248 14.91 -10.69 -0.61
N LYS A 249 14.53 -10.36 0.63
CA LYS A 249 14.94 -9.15 1.38
C LYS A 249 16.47 -8.93 1.49
N ALA A 250 17.30 -9.89 1.06
CA ALA A 250 18.75 -9.85 1.19
C ALA A 250 19.51 -9.11 0.08
N VAL A 251 18.88 -8.74 -1.06
CA VAL A 251 19.63 -8.17 -2.20
C VAL A 251 19.55 -6.63 -2.30
N VAL A 252 18.71 -5.98 -1.48
CA VAL A 252 18.58 -4.51 -1.48
C VAL A 252 19.76 -3.82 -0.77
N GLY A 253 20.59 -4.55 -0.02
CA GLY A 253 21.72 -3.98 0.73
C GLY A 253 23.11 -4.08 0.08
N SER A 254 23.25 -4.46 -1.19
CA SER A 254 24.58 -4.75 -1.78
C SER A 254 24.87 -4.19 -3.17
N ARG A 255 24.13 -3.17 -3.64
CA ARG A 255 24.47 -2.47 -4.89
C ARG A 255 24.36 -0.95 -4.75
N ASP A 256 25.21 -0.39 -3.89
CA ASP A 256 25.70 0.96 -4.12
C ASP A 256 26.88 0.87 -5.07
N HIS A 257 26.68 1.22 -6.34
CA HIS A 257 27.73 1.76 -7.21
C HIS A 257 27.12 2.51 -8.41
N PRO A 258 27.88 3.46 -8.97
CA PRO A 258 27.44 4.82 -9.20
C PRO A 258 27.09 5.08 -10.67
N TRP A 259 26.09 5.91 -10.91
CA TRP A 259 25.95 6.63 -12.17
C TRP A 259 25.69 8.10 -11.85
N ALA A 260 26.79 8.82 -11.62
CA ALA A 260 26.84 10.24 -11.84
C ALA A 260 26.66 10.49 -13.34
N ILE A 261 25.64 11.27 -13.70
CA ILE A 261 25.58 11.92 -15.00
C ILE A 261 25.74 13.42 -14.71
N CYS A 262 26.98 13.89 -14.83
CA CYS A 262 27.29 15.30 -14.98
C CYS A 262 26.82 15.74 -16.37
N TYR A 263 25.94 16.74 -16.45
CA TYR A 263 25.75 17.52 -17.66
C TYR A 263 26.62 18.78 -17.55
N HIS A 264 27.61 18.88 -18.44
CA HIS A 264 28.23 20.15 -18.82
C HIS A 264 27.62 20.58 -20.15
N HIS A 265 27.06 21.79 -20.16
CA HIS A 265 27.26 22.79 -21.19
C HIS A 265 27.38 24.15 -20.51
#